data_AF-A0A368FAS5-F1
#
_entry.id   AF-A0A368FAS5-F1
#
_cell.length_a   1.000
_cell.length_b   1.000
_cell.length_c   1.000
_cell.angle_alpha   90.00
_cell.angle_beta   90.00
_cell.angle_gamma   90.00
#
_symmetry.space_group_name_H-M   'P 1'
#
loop_
_entity.id
_entity.type
_entity.pdbx_description
1 polymer ?
#
loop_
_entity_poly.entity_id
_entity_poly.type
_entity_poly.pdbx_seq_one_letter_code
_entity_poly.pdbx_strand_id
1 'polypeptide(L)'
;MSAIFSKLFTDMPNIEGLLKIINEIPEGDEGAPEKVAELARKYKDVFEKKPGEIEHFLSNCNPKVGSAAMIAALKALYDSSIGKNNEQGADRAVEFLKHLIDSGNLVAEHLKLVPDIVFPFTRNAVTYCFRKKNEPQIGLDLASSAMRLLVDPNEGVVSSLHSALFAVCLRLNNVDAALPYIYRNVTALVNEFR
;
A
#
# COMPACT_ATOMS: atom_id res chain seq x y z
N MET A 1 2.06 16.86 -24.04
CA MET A 1 2.26 17.36 -22.67
C MET A 1 1.33 18.55 -22.45
N SER A 2 0.34 18.44 -21.56
CA SER A 2 -0.51 19.59 -21.21
C SER A 2 0.32 20.58 -20.37
N ALA A 3 0.26 21.86 -20.72
CA ALA A 3 0.97 22.96 -20.06
C ALA A 3 0.61 23.12 -18.56
N ILE A 4 -0.45 22.45 -18.10
CA ILE A 4 -0.87 22.40 -16.70
C ILE A 4 0.10 21.55 -15.87
N PHE A 5 0.52 20.40 -16.40
CA PHE A 5 1.44 19.50 -15.70
C PHE A 5 2.80 20.15 -15.48
N SER A 6 3.40 20.75 -16.51
CA SER A 6 4.73 21.36 -16.42
C SER A 6 4.79 22.58 -15.49
N LYS A 7 3.68 23.30 -15.27
CA LYS A 7 3.60 24.46 -14.37
C LYS A 7 3.28 24.09 -12.91
N LEU A 8 2.70 22.91 -12.67
CA LEU A 8 2.40 22.38 -11.32
C LEU A 8 3.63 21.74 -10.63
N PHE A 9 4.69 21.42 -11.39
CA PHE A 9 5.89 20.75 -10.88
C PHE A 9 6.99 21.71 -10.34
N THR A 10 6.80 23.02 -10.47
CA THR A 10 7.81 24.04 -10.11
C THR A 10 7.68 24.60 -8.68
N ASP A 11 6.52 24.46 -8.04
CA ASP A 11 6.32 24.83 -6.63
C ASP A 11 6.45 23.59 -5.75
N MET A 12 7.18 23.67 -4.62
CA MET A 12 7.37 22.55 -3.68
C MET A 12 6.03 21.90 -3.34
N PRO A 13 5.72 20.68 -3.82
CA PRO A 13 4.40 20.12 -3.60
C PRO A 13 4.32 19.66 -2.14
N ASN A 14 3.45 20.32 -1.39
CA ASN A 14 2.97 19.87 -0.09
C ASN A 14 1.82 18.87 -0.29
N ILE A 15 1.33 18.27 0.81
CA ILE A 15 0.29 17.25 0.74
C ILE A 15 -1.00 17.78 0.08
N GLU A 16 -1.40 19.02 0.38
CA GLU A 16 -2.55 19.69 -0.26
C GLU A 16 -2.39 19.83 -1.79
N GLY A 17 -1.19 20.23 -2.23
CA GLY A 17 -0.87 20.34 -3.65
C GLY A 17 -0.96 19.00 -4.37
N LEU A 18 -0.42 17.93 -3.75
CA LEU A 18 -0.53 16.57 -4.29
C LEU A 18 -1.99 16.09 -4.34
N LEU A 19 -2.75 16.34 -3.27
CA LEU A 19 -4.16 15.99 -3.19
C LEU A 19 -4.97 16.66 -4.31
N LYS A 20 -4.77 17.97 -4.50
CA LYS A 20 -5.40 18.73 -5.58
C LYS A 20 -5.04 18.17 -6.96
N ILE A 21 -3.76 17.93 -7.21
CA ILE A 21 -3.29 17.37 -8.48
C ILE A 21 -3.98 16.03 -8.77
N ILE A 22 -4.00 15.11 -7.80
CA ILE A 22 -4.59 13.77 -7.99
C ILE A 22 -6.09 13.87 -8.25
N ASN A 23 -6.80 14.71 -7.49
CA ASN A 23 -8.26 14.82 -7.60
C ASN A 23 -8.73 15.56 -8.85
N GLU A 24 -7.88 16.39 -9.47
CA GLU A 24 -8.19 17.06 -10.75
C GLU A 24 -7.98 16.13 -11.96
N ILE A 25 -7.37 14.95 -11.79
CA ILE A 25 -7.19 14.00 -12.88
C ILE A 25 -8.53 13.30 -13.20
N PRO A 26 -8.98 13.29 -14.46
CA PRO A 26 -10.19 12.58 -14.87
C PRO A 26 -10.07 11.07 -14.63
N GLU A 27 -11.11 10.44 -14.08
CA GLU A 27 -11.13 8.98 -13.81
C GLU A 27 -10.95 8.11 -15.07
N GLY A 28 -11.15 8.66 -16.27
CA GLY A 28 -10.96 7.97 -17.54
C GLY A 28 -9.61 8.23 -18.23
N ASP A 29 -8.67 8.95 -17.60
CA ASP A 29 -7.31 9.11 -18.17
C ASP A 29 -6.51 7.82 -17.98
N GLU A 30 -6.38 7.04 -19.06
CA GLU A 30 -5.68 5.75 -19.07
C GLU A 30 -4.23 5.82 -18.57
N GLY A 31 -3.55 6.97 -18.68
CA GLY A 31 -2.18 7.16 -18.22
C GLY A 31 -2.08 7.81 -16.84
N ALA A 32 -3.21 8.08 -16.18
CA ALA A 32 -3.23 8.65 -14.84
C ALA A 32 -2.58 7.74 -13.78
N PRO A 33 -2.85 6.42 -13.74
CA PRO A 33 -2.31 5.55 -12.69
C PRO A 33 -0.78 5.54 -12.67
N GLU A 34 -0.14 5.47 -13.84
CA GLU A 34 1.32 5.50 -13.99
C GLU A 34 1.91 6.83 -13.54
N LYS A 35 1.30 7.95 -13.94
CA LYS A 35 1.72 9.29 -13.49
C LYS A 35 1.62 9.40 -11.98
N VAL A 36 0.53 8.93 -11.38
CA VAL A 36 0.36 8.95 -9.91
C VAL A 36 1.35 8.02 -9.21
N ALA A 37 1.66 6.86 -9.78
CA ALA A 37 2.70 5.97 -9.27
C ALA A 37 4.10 6.63 -9.30
N GLU A 38 4.41 7.37 -10.37
CA GLU A 38 5.64 8.18 -10.44
C GLU A 38 5.65 9.32 -9.41
N LEU A 39 4.53 10.03 -9.26
CA LEU A 39 4.36 11.07 -8.24
C LEU A 39 4.57 10.52 -6.83
N ALA A 40 3.95 9.37 -6.52
CA ALA A 40 4.06 8.70 -5.23
C ALA A 40 5.52 8.38 -4.87
N ARG A 41 6.31 7.93 -5.85
CA ARG A 41 7.76 7.71 -5.66
C ARG A 41 8.54 9.01 -5.52
N LYS A 42 8.28 9.97 -6.41
CA LYS A 42 9.00 11.26 -6.46
C LYS A 42 8.81 12.08 -5.19
N TYR A 43 7.63 11.99 -4.57
CA TYR A 43 7.24 12.81 -3.43
C TYR A 43 7.08 12.02 -2.12
N LYS A 44 7.67 10.83 -2.02
CA LYS A 44 7.66 10.04 -0.78
C LYS A 44 8.12 10.84 0.45
N ASP A 45 9.17 11.66 0.29
CA ASP A 45 9.75 12.49 1.36
C ASP A 45 8.75 13.53 1.90
N VAL A 46 7.77 13.94 1.08
CA VAL A 46 6.73 14.90 1.50
C VAL A 46 5.83 14.25 2.56
N PHE A 47 5.43 12.99 2.36
CA PHE A 47 4.66 12.24 3.33
C PHE A 47 5.46 11.95 4.60
N GLU A 48 6.74 11.60 4.46
CA GLU A 48 7.62 11.30 5.60
C GLU A 48 7.84 12.52 6.53
N LYS A 49 7.93 13.73 5.96
CA LYS A 49 8.13 14.98 6.71
C LYS A 49 6.88 15.46 7.43
N LYS A 50 5.69 15.10 6.95
CA LYS A 50 4.39 15.62 7.43
C LYS A 50 3.39 14.52 7.75
N PRO A 51 3.70 13.59 8.69
CA PRO A 51 2.82 12.47 9.01
C PRO A 51 1.46 12.90 9.57
N GLY A 52 1.37 14.06 10.23
CA GLY A 52 0.12 14.60 10.76
C GLY A 52 -0.91 15.03 9.69
N GLU A 53 -0.49 15.19 8.44
CA GLU A 53 -1.36 15.56 7.31
C GLU A 53 -1.81 14.32 6.51
N ILE A 54 -1.29 13.12 6.82
CA ILE A 54 -1.56 11.90 6.05
C ILE A 54 -3.02 11.45 6.19
N GLU A 55 -3.63 11.53 7.38
CA GLU A 55 -5.04 11.15 7.54
C GLU A 55 -5.98 12.02 6.70
N HIS A 56 -5.67 13.32 6.61
CA HIS A 56 -6.39 14.24 5.75
C HIS A 56 -6.25 13.85 4.28
N PHE A 57 -5.02 13.55 3.83
CA PHE A 57 -4.77 13.09 2.47
C PHE A 57 -5.58 11.82 2.15
N LEU A 58 -5.52 10.80 3.01
CA LEU A 58 -6.20 9.53 2.78
C LEU A 58 -7.72 9.66 2.73
N SER A 59 -8.30 10.58 3.50
CA SER A 59 -9.74 10.78 3.54
C SER A 59 -10.29 11.54 2.34
N ASN A 60 -9.44 12.29 1.63
CA ASN A 60 -9.85 13.19 0.54
C ASN A 60 -9.31 12.79 -0.83
N CYS A 61 -8.33 11.88 -0.89
CA CYS A 61 -7.72 11.44 -2.14
C CYS A 61 -8.68 10.52 -2.89
N ASN A 62 -8.89 10.78 -4.19
CA ASN A 62 -9.73 9.95 -5.04
C ASN A 62 -9.08 8.55 -5.19
N PRO A 63 -9.67 7.48 -4.63
CA PRO A 63 -9.05 6.15 -4.67
C PRO A 63 -8.93 5.58 -6.09
N LYS A 64 -9.85 5.95 -6.99
CA LYS A 64 -9.90 5.48 -8.38
C LYS A 64 -8.75 5.99 -9.24
N VAL A 65 -7.96 6.95 -8.75
CA VAL A 65 -6.78 7.48 -9.43
C VAL A 65 -5.57 7.47 -8.50
N GLY A 66 -5.81 7.80 -7.24
CA GLY A 66 -4.82 8.04 -6.18
C GLY A 66 -4.30 6.84 -5.41
N SER A 67 -4.78 5.61 -5.65
CA SER A 67 -4.43 4.41 -4.87
C SER A 67 -2.91 4.23 -4.64
N ALA A 68 -2.07 4.46 -5.65
CA ALA A 68 -0.62 4.36 -5.53
C ALA A 68 -0.01 5.43 -4.59
N ALA A 69 -0.57 6.65 -4.58
CA ALA A 69 -0.16 7.70 -3.67
C ALA A 69 -0.68 7.45 -2.24
N MET A 70 -1.90 6.93 -2.09
CA MET A 70 -2.47 6.56 -0.79
C MET A 70 -1.63 5.50 -0.09
N ILE A 71 -1.18 4.46 -0.80
CA ILE A 71 -0.34 3.42 -0.21
C ILE A 71 1.06 3.94 0.14
N ALA A 72 1.62 4.85 -0.66
CA ALA A 72 2.89 5.51 -0.34
C ALA A 72 2.78 6.40 0.92
N ALA A 73 1.69 7.16 1.04
CA ALA A 73 1.40 7.96 2.23
C ALA A 73 1.24 7.06 3.47
N LEU A 74 0.49 5.97 3.38
CA LEU A 74 0.35 5.03 4.49
C LEU A 74 1.67 4.37 4.91
N LYS A 75 2.49 3.97 3.94
CA LYS A 75 3.82 3.45 4.23
C LYS A 75 4.67 4.48 4.97
N ALA A 76 4.64 5.75 4.55
CA ALA A 76 5.38 6.82 5.24
C ALA A 76 4.89 7.03 6.69
N LEU A 77 3.56 6.99 6.93
CA LEU A 77 3.00 7.05 8.28
C LEU A 77 3.50 5.88 9.14
N TYR A 78 3.46 4.67 8.60
CA TYR A 78 3.90 3.46 9.28
C TYR A 78 5.40 3.50 9.58
N ASP A 79 6.25 3.76 8.60
CA ASP A 79 7.70 3.77 8.76
C ASP A 79 8.17 4.87 9.72
N SER A 80 7.58 6.06 9.64
CA SER A 80 7.85 7.15 10.59
C SER A 80 7.47 6.77 12.02
N SER A 81 6.35 6.04 12.18
CA SER A 81 5.88 5.57 13.48
C SER A 81 6.78 4.48 14.05
N ILE A 82 7.16 3.48 13.24
CA ILE A 82 8.09 2.43 13.64
C ILE A 82 9.47 3.03 13.99
N GLY A 83 10.01 3.92 13.17
CA GLY A 83 11.31 4.56 13.38
C GLY A 83 11.38 5.40 14.67
N LYS A 84 10.24 5.95 15.11
CA LYS A 84 10.12 6.71 16.37
C LYS A 84 9.61 5.88 17.55
N ASN A 85 9.45 4.57 17.36
CA ASN A 85 8.82 3.65 18.31
C ASN A 85 7.44 4.14 18.81
N ASN A 86 6.67 4.80 17.95
CA ASN A 86 5.31 5.24 18.19
C ASN A 86 4.33 4.12 17.80
N GLU A 87 3.92 3.30 18.77
CA GLU A 87 3.01 2.17 18.53
C GLU A 87 1.62 2.64 18.07
N GLN A 88 1.08 3.70 18.68
CA GLN A 88 -0.23 4.25 18.29
C GLN A 88 -0.26 4.67 16.82
N GLY A 89 0.80 5.31 16.33
CA GLY A 89 0.91 5.69 14.92
C GLY A 89 1.03 4.48 13.98
N ALA A 90 1.75 3.43 14.40
CA ALA A 90 1.86 2.19 13.64
C ALA A 90 0.52 1.45 13.58
N ASP A 91 -0.16 1.32 14.72
CA ASP A 91 -1.51 0.76 14.81
C ASP A 91 -2.48 1.49 13.90
N ARG A 92 -2.46 2.82 13.94
CA ARG A 92 -3.30 3.67 13.10
C ARG A 92 -3.06 3.44 11.61
N ALA A 93 -1.80 3.32 11.18
CA ALA A 93 -1.47 3.02 9.79
C ALA A 93 -1.96 1.64 9.34
N VAL A 94 -1.86 0.63 10.22
CA VAL A 94 -2.40 -0.72 9.96
C VAL A 94 -3.93 -0.70 9.85
N GLU A 95 -4.61 0.02 10.73
CA GLU A 95 -6.07 0.17 10.71
C GLU A 95 -6.55 0.84 9.41
N PHE A 96 -5.88 1.91 8.97
CA PHE A 96 -6.20 2.53 7.69
C PHE A 96 -5.95 1.60 6.51
N LEU A 97 -4.82 0.88 6.49
CA LEU A 97 -4.55 -0.09 5.43
C LEU A 97 -5.66 -1.13 5.34
N LYS A 98 -6.04 -1.73 6.48
CA LYS A 98 -7.12 -2.71 6.53
C LYS A 98 -8.44 -2.11 6.05
N HIS A 99 -8.79 -0.92 6.54
CA HIS A 99 -10.03 -0.24 6.16
C HIS A 99 -10.09 0.07 4.66
N LEU A 100 -9.01 0.58 4.07
CA LEU A 100 -8.98 0.89 2.64
C LEU A 100 -9.11 -0.36 1.75
N ILE A 101 -8.49 -1.47 2.15
CA ILE A 101 -8.64 -2.74 1.43
C ILE A 101 -10.09 -3.24 1.55
N ASP A 102 -10.62 -3.33 2.76
CA ASP A 102 -11.95 -3.91 3.00
C ASP A 102 -13.09 -3.05 2.44
N SER A 103 -12.91 -1.73 2.36
CA SER A 103 -13.88 -0.80 1.76
C SER A 103 -13.83 -0.74 0.23
N GLY A 104 -12.87 -1.43 -0.41
CA GLY A 104 -12.68 -1.35 -1.86
C GLY A 104 -12.14 0.00 -2.34
N ASN A 105 -11.56 0.80 -1.44
CA ASN A 105 -10.97 2.11 -1.75
C ASN A 105 -9.52 2.00 -2.26
N LEU A 106 -9.14 0.86 -2.83
CA LEU A 106 -7.87 0.65 -3.49
C LEU A 106 -8.07 -0.14 -4.78
N VAL A 107 -7.43 0.33 -5.85
CA VAL A 107 -7.46 -0.29 -7.17
C VAL A 107 -6.22 -1.17 -7.34
N ALA A 108 -6.41 -2.47 -7.55
CA ALA A 108 -5.34 -3.47 -7.62
C ALA A 108 -4.28 -3.13 -8.68
N GLU A 109 -4.74 -2.71 -9.86
CA GLU A 109 -3.90 -2.32 -11.00
C GLU A 109 -2.97 -1.16 -10.63
N HIS A 110 -3.46 -0.20 -9.85
CA HIS A 110 -2.68 0.97 -9.44
C HIS A 110 -1.62 0.58 -8.41
N LEU A 111 -1.96 -0.35 -7.50
CA LEU A 111 -1.02 -0.87 -6.52
C LEU A 111 0.10 -1.70 -7.18
N LYS A 112 -0.24 -2.46 -8.23
CA LYS A 112 0.73 -3.23 -9.03
C LYS A 112 1.73 -2.34 -9.77
N LEU A 113 1.48 -1.03 -9.91
CA LEU A 113 2.45 -0.06 -10.44
C LEU A 113 3.50 0.38 -9.41
N VAL A 114 3.29 0.13 -8.12
CA VAL A 114 4.20 0.44 -7.01
C VAL A 114 4.53 -0.80 -6.15
N PRO A 115 5.00 -1.91 -6.77
CA PRO A 115 5.25 -3.16 -6.06
C PRO A 115 6.32 -3.04 -4.97
N ASP A 116 7.31 -2.17 -5.21
CA ASP A 116 8.38 -1.76 -4.28
C ASP A 116 7.87 -1.08 -3.00
N ILE A 117 6.62 -0.58 -3.01
CA ILE A 117 5.97 0.07 -1.88
C ILE A 117 4.95 -0.85 -1.24
N VAL A 118 3.97 -1.34 -2.02
CA VAL A 118 2.78 -2.01 -1.48
C VAL A 118 3.12 -3.36 -0.83
N PHE A 119 3.95 -4.20 -1.45
CA PHE A 119 4.25 -5.53 -0.92
C PHE A 119 5.10 -5.46 0.36
N PRO A 120 6.23 -4.73 0.39
CA PRO A 120 7.01 -4.60 1.63
C PRO A 120 6.22 -3.95 2.77
N PHE A 121 5.41 -2.92 2.49
CA PHE A 121 4.58 -2.28 3.50
C PHE A 121 3.55 -3.25 4.09
N THR A 122 2.78 -3.93 3.24
CA THR A 122 1.75 -4.87 3.69
C THR A 122 2.36 -6.02 4.48
N ARG A 123 3.48 -6.60 4.00
CA ARG A 123 4.24 -7.63 4.72
C ARG A 123 4.64 -7.15 6.11
N ASN A 124 5.17 -5.94 6.21
CA ASN A 124 5.60 -5.36 7.49
C ASN A 124 4.40 -5.12 8.43
N ALA A 125 3.28 -4.61 7.91
CA ALA A 125 2.06 -4.40 8.69
C ALA A 125 1.48 -5.71 9.24
N VAL A 126 1.40 -6.77 8.42
CA VAL A 126 1.01 -8.11 8.87
C VAL A 126 1.97 -8.61 9.95
N THR A 127 3.28 -8.48 9.72
CA THR A 127 4.31 -8.91 10.67
C THR A 127 4.21 -8.18 12.01
N TYR A 128 3.93 -6.88 11.97
CA TYR A 128 3.70 -6.06 13.15
C TYR A 128 2.50 -6.56 13.96
N CYS A 129 1.38 -6.89 13.30
CA CYS A 129 0.18 -7.40 13.98
C CYS A 129 0.49 -8.66 14.80
N PHE A 130 1.13 -9.66 14.21
CA PHE A 130 1.32 -10.94 14.91
C PHE A 130 2.55 -10.98 15.83
N ARG A 131 3.58 -10.14 15.59
CA ARG A 131 4.81 -10.14 16.43
C ARG A 131 4.81 -9.08 17.52
N LYS A 132 4.43 -7.84 17.18
CA LYS A 132 4.58 -6.69 18.09
C LYS A 132 3.27 -6.38 18.81
N LYS A 133 2.15 -6.28 18.08
CA LYS A 133 0.82 -6.09 18.67
C LYS A 133 0.29 -7.35 19.38
N ASN A 134 0.84 -8.52 19.03
CA ASN A 134 0.38 -9.84 19.50
C ASN A 134 -1.10 -10.11 19.17
N GLU A 135 -1.55 -9.61 18.02
CA GLU A 135 -2.89 -9.78 17.45
C GLU A 135 -2.80 -10.58 16.14
N PRO A 136 -2.49 -11.89 16.21
CA PRO A 136 -2.24 -12.69 15.02
C PRO A 136 -3.48 -12.83 14.12
N GLN A 137 -4.70 -12.80 14.67
CA GLN A 137 -5.92 -12.87 13.86
C GLN A 137 -6.07 -11.63 12.97
N ILE A 138 -5.80 -10.43 13.50
CA ILE A 138 -5.79 -9.18 12.71
C ILE A 138 -4.76 -9.29 11.58
N GLY A 139 -3.59 -9.88 11.87
CA GLY A 139 -2.55 -10.14 10.86
C GLY A 139 -3.03 -11.09 9.76
N LEU A 140 -3.75 -12.15 10.10
CA LEU A 140 -4.30 -13.10 9.12
C LEU A 140 -5.39 -12.47 8.26
N ASP A 141 -6.30 -11.70 8.87
CA ASP A 141 -7.37 -11.02 8.15
C ASP A 141 -6.77 -10.02 7.14
N LEU A 142 -5.78 -9.23 7.57
CA LEU A 142 -5.07 -8.30 6.71
C LEU A 142 -4.32 -9.02 5.57
N ALA A 143 -3.57 -10.08 5.89
CA ALA A 143 -2.85 -10.87 4.89
C ALA A 143 -3.81 -11.46 3.85
N SER A 144 -4.93 -12.04 4.30
CA SER A 144 -5.91 -12.66 3.42
C SER A 144 -6.58 -11.65 2.49
N SER A 145 -7.00 -10.49 3.02
CA SER A 145 -7.58 -9.43 2.20
C SER A 145 -6.56 -8.85 1.21
N ALA A 146 -5.32 -8.62 1.63
CA ALA A 146 -4.29 -8.12 0.72
C ALA A 146 -3.88 -9.12 -0.35
N MET A 147 -3.80 -10.42 -0.03
CA MET A 147 -3.52 -11.47 -1.02
C MET A 147 -4.62 -11.53 -2.08
N ARG A 148 -5.90 -11.46 -1.69
CA ARG A 148 -7.03 -11.40 -2.64
C ARG A 148 -6.98 -10.17 -3.54
N LEU A 149 -6.47 -9.04 -3.03
CA LEU A 149 -6.38 -7.80 -3.80
C LEU A 149 -5.20 -7.82 -4.79
N LEU A 150 -4.05 -8.36 -4.38
CA LEU A 150 -2.78 -8.15 -5.08
C LEU A 150 -2.26 -9.37 -5.85
N VAL A 151 -2.71 -10.58 -5.50
CA VAL A 151 -2.14 -11.84 -5.99
C VAL A 151 -3.23 -12.68 -6.64
N ASP A 152 -3.03 -13.03 -7.91
CA ASP A 152 -3.82 -14.08 -8.56
C ASP A 152 -3.19 -15.45 -8.25
N PRO A 153 -3.90 -16.37 -7.55
CA PRO A 153 -3.36 -17.68 -7.21
C PRO A 153 -3.06 -18.57 -8.44
N ASN A 154 -3.56 -18.22 -9.63
CA ASN A 154 -3.33 -18.99 -10.85
C ASN A 154 -2.08 -18.57 -11.62
N GLU A 155 -1.51 -17.40 -11.32
CA GLU A 155 -0.34 -16.87 -12.06
C GLU A 155 0.98 -17.54 -11.63
N GLY A 156 1.04 -18.08 -10.39
CA GLY A 156 2.25 -18.68 -9.84
C GLY A 156 3.37 -17.68 -9.53
N VAL A 157 3.02 -16.40 -9.35
CA VAL A 157 3.95 -15.31 -9.06
C VAL A 157 4.07 -15.11 -7.56
N VAL A 158 5.28 -15.24 -7.03
CA VAL A 158 5.55 -15.13 -5.59
C VAL A 158 6.00 -13.73 -5.22
N SER A 159 5.49 -13.23 -4.10
CA SER A 159 5.84 -11.94 -3.49
C SER A 159 6.21 -12.11 -2.02
N SER A 160 6.76 -11.07 -1.40
CA SER A 160 7.07 -11.08 0.02
C SER A 160 5.84 -11.17 0.92
N LEU A 161 4.64 -10.86 0.41
CA LEU A 161 3.38 -11.03 1.14
C LEU A 161 3.05 -12.51 1.40
N HIS A 162 3.48 -13.43 0.52
CA HIS A 162 3.31 -14.87 0.74
C HIS A 162 4.02 -15.30 2.03
N SER A 163 5.22 -14.77 2.28
CA SER A 163 5.97 -15.08 3.51
C SER A 163 5.23 -14.63 4.77
N ALA A 164 4.55 -13.47 4.72
CA ALA A 164 3.78 -12.95 5.85
C ALA A 164 2.50 -13.76 6.08
N LEU A 165 1.79 -14.14 5.01
CA LEU A 165 0.64 -15.04 5.09
C LEU A 165 1.04 -16.37 5.73
N PHE A 166 2.11 -17.01 5.23
CA PHE A 166 2.53 -18.32 5.75
C PHE A 166 2.94 -18.23 7.22
N ALA A 167 3.67 -17.19 7.61
CA ALA A 167 4.07 -16.98 9.00
C ALA A 167 2.86 -16.86 9.94
N VAL A 168 1.84 -16.08 9.56
CA VAL A 168 0.65 -15.89 10.41
C VAL A 168 -0.26 -17.13 10.41
N CYS A 169 -0.41 -17.82 9.28
CA CYS A 169 -1.12 -19.10 9.19
C CYS A 169 -0.51 -20.16 10.10
N LEU A 170 0.83 -20.29 10.09
CA LEU A 170 1.55 -21.20 11.00
C LEU A 170 1.33 -20.81 12.46
N ARG A 171 1.38 -19.51 12.78
CA ARG A 171 1.16 -19.02 14.15
C ARG A 171 -0.23 -19.35 14.70
N LEU A 172 -1.24 -19.34 13.84
CA LEU A 172 -2.64 -19.63 14.18
C LEU A 172 -3.05 -21.09 13.95
N ASN A 173 -2.15 -21.93 13.44
CA ASN A 173 -2.48 -23.28 12.98
C ASN A 173 -3.64 -23.29 11.95
N ASN A 174 -3.70 -22.27 11.09
CA ASN A 174 -4.71 -22.13 10.03
C ASN A 174 -4.04 -22.21 8.65
N VAL A 175 -3.66 -23.42 8.25
CA VAL A 175 -2.98 -23.65 6.98
C VAL A 175 -3.91 -23.51 5.77
N ASP A 176 -5.22 -23.70 5.96
CA ASP A 176 -6.21 -23.68 4.89
C ASP A 176 -6.26 -22.32 4.18
N ALA A 177 -6.08 -21.22 4.92
CA ALA A 177 -6.01 -19.88 4.37
C ALA A 177 -4.81 -19.66 3.42
N ALA A 178 -3.75 -20.46 3.56
CA ALA A 178 -2.55 -20.36 2.72
C ALA A 178 -2.60 -21.27 1.47
N LEU A 179 -3.43 -22.32 1.48
CA LEU A 179 -3.45 -23.34 0.42
C LEU A 179 -3.59 -22.79 -1.01
N PRO A 180 -4.44 -21.78 -1.29
CA PRO A 180 -4.58 -21.23 -2.65
C PRO A 180 -3.29 -20.61 -3.20
N TYR A 181 -2.36 -20.22 -2.32
CA TYR A 181 -1.14 -19.50 -2.67
C TYR A 181 0.12 -20.37 -2.55
N ILE A 182 -0.06 -21.69 -2.42
CA ILE A 182 1.04 -22.66 -2.47
C ILE A 182 1.09 -23.21 -3.90
N TYR A 183 2.09 -22.76 -4.65
CA TYR A 183 2.21 -23.11 -6.06
C TYR A 183 3.04 -24.37 -6.25
N ARG A 184 2.57 -25.24 -7.15
CA ARG A 184 3.37 -26.37 -7.63
C ARG A 184 4.56 -25.91 -8.48
N ASN A 185 4.36 -24.85 -9.27
CA ASN A 185 5.36 -24.24 -10.12
C ASN A 185 5.37 -22.73 -9.88
N VAL A 186 6.51 -22.18 -9.50
CA VAL A 186 6.71 -20.72 -9.40
C VAL A 186 7.16 -20.22 -10.76
N THR A 187 6.42 -19.27 -11.35
CA THR A 187 6.65 -18.76 -12.70
C THR A 187 7.50 -17.48 -12.69
N ALA A 188 7.35 -16.66 -11.65
CA ALA A 188 8.13 -15.44 -11.47
C ALA A 188 8.12 -14.97 -10.00
N LEU A 189 8.93 -13.96 -9.71
CA LEU A 189 8.91 -13.20 -8.47
C LEU A 189 8.44 -11.77 -8.76
N VAL A 190 7.65 -11.18 -7.86
CA VAL A 190 7.29 -9.75 -7.94
C VAL A 190 8.56 -8.91 -7.78
N ASN A 191 8.71 -7.88 -8.63
CA ASN A 191 9.82 -6.95 -8.53
C ASN A 191 9.58 -5.91 -7.42
N GLU A 192 10.06 -6.20 -6.21
CA GLU A 192 9.90 -5.33 -5.03
C GLU A 192 11.12 -4.44 -4.74
N PHE A 193 12.09 -4.39 -5.66
CA PHE A 193 13.35 -3.65 -5.50
C PHE A 193 13.52 -2.67 -6.66
N ARG A 194 12.95 -1.47 -6.53
CA ARG A 194 13.09 -0.41 -7.54
C ARG A 194 13.61 0.88 -6.93
#